data_AF-A0AB37JHI8-F1
#
_entry.id   AF-A0AB37JHI8-F1
#
_cell.length_a   1.000
_cell.length_b   1.000
_cell.length_c   1.000
_cell.angle_alpha   90.00
_cell.angle_beta   90.00
_cell.angle_gamma   90.00
#
_symmetry.space_group_name_H-M   'P 1'
#
loop_
_entity.id
_entity.type
_entity.pdbx_description
1 polymer ?
#
loop_
_entity_poly.entity_id
_entity_poly.type
_entity_poly.pdbx_seq_one_letter_code
_entity_poly.pdbx_strand_id
1 'polypeptide(L)'
;MDKRPNLFSHGTSELSQDAFIGWLTEWANPIYKATNECLHEAGIGFIRRIYDLHKKNFPAAIKEIKITKQFKGLDILIEINGNQAILIEDKTYTKEHSNQLKRYYEEVTKLENYNECDLLPIYYKIGNQSDYSTVIDAKYILFTRKQMLEFLKENIDRGVQDQIFLDYYFYLREIERKYNSYKTLLLSEWKGEAWEGFYEELKQRGIKGQYGYVANPNGGFYAFWWSEQEDNDCKRYLQLEEGRLCFKIQVADQHRRKELRDKWSKALIERSRNYPFNVEKPRFGNGRYMTVAVVRDYRVGDGKGGIDIPGTMGVLGEVEKLLKMMDVQ
;
A
#
# COMPACT_ATOMS: atom_id res chain seq x y z
N MET A 1 -28.29 3.48 12.18
CA MET A 1 -28.48 2.03 12.00
C MET A 1 -27.24 1.35 12.51
N ASP A 2 -27.38 0.45 13.46
CA ASP A 2 -26.24 -0.29 13.99
C ASP A 2 -25.64 -1.16 12.88
N LYS A 3 -24.31 -1.14 12.78
CA LYS A 3 -23.61 -2.04 11.85
C LYS A 3 -23.84 -3.47 12.33
N ARG A 4 -24.29 -4.33 11.42
CA ARG A 4 -24.30 -5.77 11.64
C ARG A 4 -22.91 -6.23 12.12
N PRO A 5 -22.80 -7.08 13.17
CA PRO A 5 -21.53 -7.69 13.56
C PRO A 5 -20.86 -8.39 12.37
N ASN A 6 -19.53 -8.33 12.32
CA ASN A 6 -18.75 -8.85 11.21
C ASN A 6 -17.53 -9.61 11.75
N LEU A 7 -17.36 -10.86 11.33
CA LEU A 7 -16.32 -11.75 11.86
C LEU A 7 -14.91 -11.16 11.74
N PHE A 8 -14.58 -10.59 10.58
CA PHE A 8 -13.25 -10.03 10.29
C PHE A 8 -13.02 -8.65 10.93
N SER A 9 -14.05 -8.04 11.51
CA SER A 9 -13.87 -6.89 12.40
C SER A 9 -13.29 -7.28 13.77
N HIS A 10 -13.36 -8.56 14.14
CA HIS A 10 -12.77 -9.12 15.36
C HIS A 10 -11.49 -9.91 15.07
N GLY A 11 -11.45 -10.67 13.96
CA GLY A 11 -10.23 -11.28 13.44
C GLY A 11 -9.54 -10.31 12.49
N THR A 12 -8.67 -9.42 13.00
CA THR A 12 -7.99 -8.40 12.18
C THR A 12 -6.55 -8.76 11.81
N SER A 13 -6.07 -9.93 12.25
CA SER A 13 -4.72 -10.41 11.97
C SER A 13 -4.62 -11.07 10.60
N GLU A 14 -3.39 -11.22 10.11
CA GLU A 14 -3.06 -11.97 8.88
C GLU A 14 -3.68 -13.38 8.94
N LEU A 15 -3.59 -14.10 10.06
CA LEU A 15 -4.21 -15.43 10.23
C LEU A 15 -5.71 -15.53 9.88
N SER A 16 -6.50 -14.48 10.08
CA SER A 16 -7.91 -14.48 9.70
C SER A 16 -8.10 -14.39 8.17
N GLN A 17 -7.20 -13.64 7.51
CA GLN A 17 -7.11 -13.52 6.08
C GLN A 17 -6.59 -14.84 5.47
N ASP A 18 -5.56 -15.47 6.05
CA ASP A 18 -5.11 -16.82 5.66
C ASP A 18 -6.29 -17.81 5.68
N ALA A 19 -7.06 -17.77 6.77
CA ALA A 19 -8.20 -18.66 6.97
C ALA A 19 -9.29 -18.44 5.92
N PHE A 20 -9.59 -17.18 5.57
CA PHE A 20 -10.55 -16.87 4.52
C PHE A 20 -10.08 -17.37 3.16
N ILE A 21 -8.82 -17.14 2.80
CA ILE A 21 -8.27 -17.55 1.49
C ILE A 21 -8.23 -19.08 1.40
N GLY A 22 -7.82 -19.77 2.47
CA GLY A 22 -7.86 -21.22 2.56
C GLY A 22 -9.28 -21.75 2.41
N TRP A 23 -10.23 -21.22 3.18
CA TRP A 23 -11.65 -21.57 3.11
C TRP A 23 -12.25 -21.35 1.70
N LEU A 24 -11.97 -20.21 1.07
CA LEU A 24 -12.43 -19.91 -0.29
C LEU A 24 -11.84 -20.89 -1.31
N THR A 25 -10.57 -21.25 -1.15
CA THR A 25 -9.88 -22.18 -2.04
C THR A 25 -10.38 -23.61 -1.85
N GLU A 26 -10.73 -24.03 -0.64
CA GLU A 26 -11.31 -25.36 -0.38
C GLU A 26 -12.59 -25.58 -1.20
N TRP A 27 -13.43 -24.55 -1.33
CA TRP A 27 -14.65 -24.64 -2.14
C TRP A 27 -14.41 -25.00 -3.60
N ALA A 28 -13.23 -24.70 -4.15
CA ALA A 28 -12.87 -25.09 -5.52
C ALA A 28 -12.70 -26.61 -5.71
N ASN A 29 -12.65 -27.40 -4.62
CA ASN A 29 -12.57 -28.85 -4.74
C ASN A 29 -13.89 -29.42 -5.33
N PRO A 30 -13.83 -30.29 -6.36
CA PRO A 30 -15.01 -30.85 -7.02
C PRO A 30 -16.02 -31.52 -6.08
N ILE A 31 -15.56 -32.06 -4.95
CA ILE A 31 -16.44 -32.73 -3.96
C ILE A 31 -17.48 -31.77 -3.36
N TYR A 32 -17.22 -30.47 -3.34
CA TYR A 32 -18.12 -29.47 -2.76
C TYR A 32 -19.10 -28.85 -3.76
N LYS A 33 -19.00 -29.20 -5.06
CA LYS A 33 -19.89 -28.66 -6.09
C LYS A 33 -21.37 -28.89 -5.78
N ALA A 34 -21.72 -30.11 -5.35
CA ALA A 34 -23.10 -30.45 -5.00
C ALA A 34 -23.56 -29.82 -3.67
N THR A 35 -22.62 -29.45 -2.79
CA THR A 35 -22.91 -28.83 -1.49
C THR A 35 -23.28 -27.36 -1.63
N ASN A 36 -22.52 -26.61 -2.44
CA ASN A 36 -22.82 -25.21 -2.73
C ASN A 36 -22.17 -24.81 -4.07
N GLU A 37 -22.96 -24.84 -5.13
CA GLU A 37 -22.49 -24.54 -6.48
C GLU A 37 -21.94 -23.10 -6.61
N CYS A 38 -22.59 -22.12 -5.97
CA CYS A 38 -22.15 -20.72 -6.03
C CYS A 38 -20.78 -20.52 -5.37
N LEU A 39 -20.53 -21.11 -4.21
CA LEU A 39 -19.23 -21.05 -3.55
C LEU A 39 -18.17 -21.86 -4.30
N HIS A 40 -18.55 -23.01 -4.86
CA HIS A 40 -17.66 -23.81 -5.69
C HIS A 40 -17.15 -23.00 -6.89
N GLU A 41 -18.06 -22.39 -7.64
CA GLU A 41 -17.70 -21.53 -8.78
C GLU A 41 -16.92 -20.28 -8.34
N ALA A 42 -17.20 -19.72 -7.16
CA ALA A 42 -16.40 -18.63 -6.60
C ALA A 42 -14.95 -19.07 -6.30
N GLY A 43 -14.75 -20.25 -5.68
CA GLY A 43 -13.43 -20.82 -5.44
C GLY A 43 -12.66 -21.06 -6.75
N ILE A 44 -13.31 -21.67 -7.74
CA ILE A 44 -12.74 -21.87 -9.09
C ILE A 44 -12.38 -20.53 -9.73
N GLY A 45 -13.26 -19.53 -9.60
CA GLY A 45 -13.06 -18.17 -10.10
C GLY A 45 -11.88 -17.45 -9.44
N PHE A 46 -11.64 -17.66 -8.15
CA PHE A 46 -10.49 -17.09 -7.44
C PHE A 46 -9.18 -17.65 -8.01
N ILE A 47 -9.08 -18.98 -8.14
CA ILE A 47 -7.91 -19.64 -8.74
C ILE A 47 -7.72 -19.14 -10.18
N ARG A 48 -8.79 -19.05 -10.97
CA ARG A 48 -8.72 -18.59 -12.36
C ARG A 48 -8.13 -17.19 -12.50
N ARG A 49 -8.52 -16.25 -11.63
CA ARG A 49 -7.95 -14.90 -11.61
C ARG A 49 -6.43 -14.90 -11.39
N ILE A 50 -5.93 -15.82 -10.58
CA ILE A 50 -4.48 -15.98 -10.36
C ILE A 50 -3.80 -16.45 -11.66
N TYR A 51 -4.36 -17.43 -12.36
CA TYR A 51 -3.83 -17.86 -13.66
C TYR A 51 -3.83 -16.71 -14.69
N ASP A 52 -4.92 -15.94 -14.74
CA ASP A 52 -5.04 -14.80 -15.65
C ASP A 52 -3.98 -13.73 -15.37
N LEU A 53 -3.68 -13.46 -14.09
CA LEU A 53 -2.61 -12.53 -13.69
C LEU A 53 -1.23 -12.97 -14.16
N HIS A 54 -0.95 -14.28 -14.08
CA HIS A 54 0.30 -14.86 -14.58
C HIS A 54 0.26 -15.13 -16.09
N LYS A 55 -0.84 -14.81 -16.77
CA LYS A 55 -1.07 -15.07 -18.21
C LYS A 55 -0.85 -16.56 -18.56
N LYS A 56 -1.27 -17.46 -17.67
CA LYS A 56 -1.20 -18.91 -17.88
C LYS A 56 -2.56 -19.49 -18.24
N ASN A 57 -2.54 -20.60 -18.97
CA ASN A 57 -3.75 -21.34 -19.28
C ASN A 57 -4.28 -22.02 -18.01
N PHE A 58 -5.55 -21.78 -17.70
CA PHE A 58 -6.26 -22.50 -16.65
C PHE A 58 -6.36 -23.99 -17.02
N PRO A 59 -6.17 -24.93 -16.08
CA PRO A 59 -6.28 -26.35 -16.37
C PRO A 59 -7.69 -26.69 -16.88
N ALA A 60 -7.78 -27.63 -17.82
CA ALA A 60 -9.06 -28.06 -18.39
C ALA A 60 -10.06 -28.57 -17.33
N ALA A 61 -9.54 -29.18 -16.26
CA ALA A 61 -10.29 -29.54 -15.07
C ALA A 61 -9.39 -29.48 -13.84
N ILE A 62 -9.97 -29.06 -12.72
CA ILE A 62 -9.37 -29.27 -11.40
C ILE A 62 -9.89 -30.60 -10.85
N LYS A 63 -8.98 -31.56 -10.68
CA LYS A 63 -9.25 -32.89 -10.12
C LYS A 63 -8.95 -32.94 -8.64
N GLU A 64 -7.90 -32.25 -8.22
CA GLU A 64 -7.42 -32.22 -6.84
C GLU A 64 -6.88 -30.83 -6.50
N ILE A 65 -7.18 -30.40 -5.28
CA ILE A 65 -6.62 -29.22 -4.63
C ILE A 65 -6.16 -29.63 -3.24
N LYS A 66 -4.91 -29.32 -2.92
CA LYS A 66 -4.36 -29.49 -1.58
C LYS A 66 -3.84 -28.15 -1.06
N ILE A 67 -4.27 -27.79 0.13
CA ILE A 67 -3.93 -26.51 0.77
C ILE A 67 -3.06 -26.79 1.97
N THR A 68 -1.88 -26.18 2.01
CA THR A 68 -0.95 -26.26 3.13
C THR A 68 -0.71 -24.85 3.66
N LYS A 69 -1.16 -24.59 4.89
CA LYS A 69 -0.89 -23.32 5.57
C LYS A 69 0.50 -23.33 6.21
N GLN A 70 1.13 -22.17 6.31
CA GLN A 70 2.40 -21.97 7.01
C GLN A 70 3.51 -22.90 6.49
N PHE A 71 3.54 -23.14 5.17
CA PHE A 71 4.50 -24.01 4.51
C PHE A 71 5.90 -23.36 4.54
N LYS A 72 6.79 -23.85 5.42
CA LYS A 72 8.16 -23.31 5.55
C LYS A 72 8.19 -21.78 5.77
N GLY A 73 7.14 -21.24 6.39
CA GLY A 73 6.95 -19.82 6.64
C GLY A 73 6.15 -19.06 5.57
N LEU A 74 5.82 -19.67 4.42
CA LEU A 74 4.85 -19.14 3.46
C LEU A 74 3.43 -19.30 4.03
N ASP A 75 2.61 -18.24 3.96
CA ASP A 75 1.28 -18.24 4.56
C ASP A 75 0.38 -19.35 3.99
N ILE A 76 0.27 -19.47 2.66
CA ILE A 76 -0.51 -20.52 1.99
C ILE A 76 0.21 -21.06 0.75
N LEU A 77 0.32 -22.38 0.68
CA LEU A 77 0.65 -23.13 -0.53
C LEU A 77 -0.59 -23.88 -1.03
N ILE A 78 -0.98 -23.67 -2.27
CA ILE A 78 -2.08 -24.38 -2.92
C ILE A 78 -1.50 -25.22 -4.06
N GLU A 79 -1.61 -26.54 -3.95
CA GLU A 79 -1.19 -27.50 -4.96
C GLU A 79 -2.41 -27.90 -5.81
N ILE A 80 -2.32 -27.73 -7.13
CA ILE A 80 -3.40 -28.02 -8.08
C ILE A 80 -2.97 -29.19 -8.95
N ASN A 81 -3.79 -30.25 -8.96
CA ASN A 81 -3.56 -31.46 -9.77
C ASN A 81 -2.17 -32.12 -9.58
N GLY A 82 -1.45 -31.79 -8.51
CA GLY A 82 -0.12 -32.31 -8.21
C GLY A 82 1.02 -31.79 -9.10
N ASN A 83 0.77 -30.83 -10.01
CA ASN A 83 1.78 -30.34 -10.96
C ASN A 83 1.85 -28.81 -11.10
N GLN A 84 0.99 -28.07 -10.38
CA GLN A 84 1.03 -26.61 -10.34
C GLN A 84 0.89 -26.13 -8.89
N ALA A 85 1.54 -25.02 -8.56
CA ALA A 85 1.55 -24.48 -7.21
C ALA A 85 1.30 -22.97 -7.18
N ILE A 86 0.31 -22.55 -6.40
CA ILE A 86 0.08 -21.14 -6.06
C ILE A 86 0.70 -20.90 -4.70
N LEU A 87 1.60 -19.92 -4.63
CA LEU A 87 2.20 -19.45 -3.38
C LEU A 87 1.52 -18.15 -3.03
N ILE A 88 0.88 -18.06 -1.86
CA ILE A 88 0.27 -16.83 -1.40
C ILE A 88 1.02 -16.40 -0.14
N GLU A 89 1.70 -15.27 -0.24
CA GLU A 89 2.06 -14.46 0.92
C GLU A 89 0.98 -13.40 1.08
N ASP A 90 0.42 -13.27 2.27
CA ASP A 90 -0.54 -12.22 2.53
C ASP A 90 -0.14 -11.32 3.68
N LYS A 91 -0.60 -10.07 3.60
CA LYS A 91 -0.26 -9.01 4.56
C LYS A 91 -1.49 -8.18 4.86
N THR A 92 -1.58 -7.74 6.11
CA THR A 92 -2.60 -6.77 6.51
C THR A 92 -2.07 -5.36 6.30
N TYR A 93 -1.32 -4.84 7.28
CA TYR A 93 -0.79 -3.48 7.27
C TYR A 93 0.75 -3.46 7.22
N THR A 94 1.39 -4.56 7.59
CA THR A 94 2.85 -4.68 7.61
C THR A 94 3.42 -4.82 6.19
N LYS A 95 4.71 -4.57 6.03
CA LYS A 95 5.45 -4.85 4.79
C LYS A 95 6.23 -6.15 4.94
N GLU A 96 6.47 -6.82 3.83
CA GLU A 96 7.45 -7.89 3.76
C GLU A 96 8.83 -7.38 4.17
N HIS A 97 9.62 -8.27 4.76
CA HIS A 97 10.95 -7.94 5.24
C HIS A 97 11.88 -9.14 5.09
N SER A 98 13.18 -8.92 5.32
CA SER A 98 14.17 -9.99 5.50
C SER A 98 14.29 -10.99 4.34
N ASN A 99 14.08 -10.54 3.09
CA ASN A 99 14.13 -11.37 1.88
C ASN A 99 13.22 -12.61 1.92
N GLN A 100 12.16 -12.60 2.75
CA GLN A 100 11.36 -13.79 3.04
C GLN A 100 10.71 -14.39 1.78
N LEU A 101 10.22 -13.54 0.87
CA LEU A 101 9.55 -13.96 -0.36
C LEU A 101 10.47 -14.81 -1.27
N LYS A 102 11.73 -14.42 -1.41
CA LYS A 102 12.72 -15.17 -2.21
C LYS A 102 12.97 -16.55 -1.60
N ARG A 103 13.15 -16.60 -0.27
CA ARG A 103 13.31 -17.86 0.45
C ARG A 103 12.11 -18.79 0.24
N TYR A 104 10.88 -18.28 0.34
CA TYR A 104 9.68 -19.10 0.15
C TYR A 104 9.56 -19.63 -1.27
N TYR A 105 9.85 -18.78 -2.26
CA TYR A 105 9.89 -19.18 -3.67
C TYR A 105 10.90 -20.33 -3.89
N GLU A 106 12.11 -20.19 -3.34
CA GLU A 106 13.17 -21.20 -3.43
C GLU A 106 12.78 -22.52 -2.73
N GLU A 107 12.15 -22.46 -1.56
CA GLU A 107 11.70 -23.66 -0.83
C GLU A 107 10.66 -24.47 -1.62
N VAL A 108 9.74 -23.80 -2.33
CA VAL A 108 8.74 -24.49 -3.18
C VAL A 108 9.38 -25.01 -4.46
N THR A 109 10.34 -24.29 -5.03
CA THR A 109 11.08 -24.73 -6.25
C THR A 109 11.91 -26.00 -6.01
N LYS A 110 12.27 -26.30 -4.75
CA LYS A 110 12.97 -27.55 -4.38
C LYS A 110 12.08 -28.79 -4.40
N LEU A 111 10.76 -28.63 -4.49
CA LEU A 111 9.85 -29.76 -4.58
C LEU A 111 9.93 -30.36 -5.99
N GLU A 112 10.19 -31.67 -6.08
CA GLU A 112 10.40 -32.37 -7.36
C GLU A 112 9.19 -32.33 -8.31
N ASN A 113 8.01 -31.99 -7.80
CA ASN A 113 6.75 -31.96 -8.54
C ASN A 113 6.59 -30.70 -9.42
N TYR A 114 7.43 -29.68 -9.25
CA TYR A 114 7.22 -28.36 -9.87
C TYR A 114 8.49 -27.82 -10.52
N ASN A 115 8.34 -27.22 -11.70
CA ASN A 115 9.36 -26.33 -12.27
C ASN A 115 8.97 -24.87 -12.02
N GLU A 116 9.88 -23.92 -12.26
CA GLU A 116 9.57 -22.50 -12.12
C GLU A 116 8.34 -22.05 -12.95
N CYS A 117 8.16 -22.64 -14.13
CA CYS A 117 7.01 -22.36 -15.00
C CYS A 117 5.67 -22.89 -14.45
N ASP A 118 5.68 -23.67 -13.39
CA ASP A 118 4.48 -24.23 -12.72
C ASP A 118 4.05 -23.39 -11.52
N LEU A 119 4.89 -22.44 -11.08
CA LEU A 119 4.66 -21.61 -9.91
C LEU A 119 3.85 -20.36 -10.24
N LEU A 120 2.92 -20.02 -9.35
CA LEU A 120 2.02 -18.89 -9.43
C LEU A 120 2.09 -18.06 -8.13
N PRO A 121 3.22 -17.36 -7.86
CA PRO A 121 3.38 -16.57 -6.64
C PRO A 121 2.52 -15.30 -6.65
N ILE A 122 1.76 -15.11 -5.58
CA ILE A 122 0.84 -14.00 -5.33
C ILE A 122 1.19 -13.34 -4.01
N TYR A 123 1.30 -12.02 -4.04
CA TYR A 123 1.36 -11.20 -2.83
C TYR A 123 0.05 -10.46 -2.69
N TYR A 124 -0.69 -10.75 -1.62
CA TYR A 124 -1.99 -10.15 -1.36
C TYR A 124 -1.93 -9.25 -0.13
N LYS A 125 -2.26 -7.97 -0.29
CA LYS A 125 -2.28 -7.03 0.83
C LYS A 125 -3.56 -6.23 0.89
N ILE A 126 -4.17 -6.17 2.08
CA ILE A 126 -5.39 -5.40 2.31
C ILE A 126 -5.12 -3.96 2.75
N GLY A 127 -3.95 -3.62 3.27
CA GLY A 127 -3.50 -2.25 3.50
C GLY A 127 -2.82 -1.66 2.27
N ASN A 128 -2.68 -0.34 2.22
CA ASN A 128 -1.88 0.29 1.19
C ASN A 128 -0.38 0.03 1.45
N GLN A 129 0.44 0.15 0.40
CA GLN A 129 1.89 0.07 0.49
C GLN A 129 2.54 0.87 -0.62
N SER A 130 3.43 1.76 -0.20
CA SER A 130 4.07 2.71 -1.09
C SER A 130 5.05 2.08 -2.08
N ASP A 131 5.63 0.92 -1.76
CA ASP A 131 6.67 0.29 -2.58
C ASP A 131 6.50 -1.22 -2.59
N TYR A 132 6.47 -1.81 -3.79
CA TYR A 132 6.37 -3.24 -4.02
C TYR A 132 7.57 -3.77 -4.83
N SER A 133 8.64 -2.98 -4.99
CA SER A 133 9.84 -3.39 -5.74
C SER A 133 10.40 -4.72 -5.26
N THR A 134 10.55 -4.88 -3.94
CA THR A 134 10.98 -6.11 -3.27
C THR A 134 10.08 -7.32 -3.54
N VAL A 135 8.78 -7.10 -3.69
CA VAL A 135 7.80 -8.14 -4.03
C VAL A 135 7.98 -8.59 -5.49
N ILE A 136 8.09 -7.62 -6.40
CA ILE A 136 8.27 -7.86 -7.83
C ILE A 136 9.63 -8.54 -8.10
N ASP A 137 10.69 -8.07 -7.43
CA ASP A 137 12.04 -8.65 -7.50
C ASP A 137 12.08 -10.09 -6.97
N ALA A 138 11.12 -10.48 -6.12
CA ALA A 138 10.94 -11.85 -5.63
C ALA A 138 10.05 -12.71 -6.54
N LYS A 139 9.67 -12.21 -7.73
CA LYS A 139 8.80 -12.86 -8.73
C LYS A 139 7.31 -12.94 -8.36
N TYR A 140 6.87 -12.29 -7.28
CA TYR A 140 5.46 -12.31 -6.87
C TYR A 140 4.64 -11.30 -7.69
N ILE A 141 3.43 -11.69 -8.08
CA ILE A 141 2.46 -10.77 -8.69
C ILE A 141 1.52 -10.23 -7.61
N LEU A 142 1.21 -8.93 -7.69
CA LEU A 142 0.29 -8.30 -6.75
C LEU A 142 -1.15 -8.71 -7.04
N PHE A 143 -1.84 -9.21 -6.01
CA PHE A 143 -3.30 -9.25 -5.96
C PHE A 143 -3.75 -8.10 -5.06
N THR A 144 -4.47 -7.12 -5.62
CA THR A 144 -4.80 -5.90 -4.88
C THR A 144 -6.12 -6.05 -4.10
N ARG A 145 -6.29 -5.27 -3.03
CA ARG A 145 -7.59 -5.13 -2.33
C ARG A 145 -8.73 -4.81 -3.30
N LYS A 146 -8.49 -3.95 -4.30
CA LYS A 146 -9.46 -3.61 -5.33
C LYS A 146 -9.88 -4.83 -6.15
N GLN A 147 -8.92 -5.62 -6.64
CA GLN A 147 -9.21 -6.86 -7.38
C GLN A 147 -9.97 -7.89 -6.53
N MET A 148 -9.63 -8.02 -5.24
CA MET A 148 -10.38 -8.87 -4.33
C MET A 148 -11.82 -8.37 -4.16
N LEU A 149 -12.02 -7.06 -3.95
CA LEU A 149 -13.36 -6.47 -3.82
C LEU A 149 -14.22 -6.66 -5.07
N GLU A 150 -13.63 -6.49 -6.25
CA GLU A 150 -14.28 -6.76 -7.54
C GLU A 150 -14.67 -8.23 -7.65
N PHE A 151 -13.73 -9.15 -7.37
CA PHE A 151 -14.00 -10.59 -7.35
C PHE A 151 -15.15 -10.96 -6.40
N LEU A 152 -15.12 -10.48 -5.15
CA LEU A 152 -16.15 -10.78 -4.16
C LEU A 152 -17.50 -10.22 -4.61
N LYS A 153 -17.54 -8.97 -5.08
CA LYS A 153 -18.77 -8.32 -5.54
C LYS A 153 -19.40 -9.06 -6.71
N GLU A 154 -18.60 -9.46 -7.71
CA GLU A 154 -19.10 -10.22 -8.86
C GLU A 154 -19.73 -11.56 -8.44
N ASN A 155 -19.15 -12.27 -7.47
CA ASN A 155 -19.70 -13.54 -7.02
C ASN A 155 -20.94 -13.37 -6.13
N ILE A 156 -21.02 -12.29 -5.35
CA ILE A 156 -22.25 -11.89 -4.66
C ILE A 156 -23.36 -11.63 -5.68
N ASP A 157 -23.06 -10.90 -6.75
CA ASP A 157 -24.02 -10.61 -7.83
C ASP A 157 -24.46 -11.88 -8.59
N ARG A 158 -23.60 -12.91 -8.62
CA ARG A 158 -23.91 -14.25 -9.15
C ARG A 158 -24.67 -15.15 -8.17
N GLY A 159 -24.95 -14.69 -6.95
CA GLY A 159 -25.81 -15.39 -6.00
C GLY A 159 -25.10 -16.00 -4.78
N VAL A 160 -23.82 -15.71 -4.53
CA VAL A 160 -23.18 -16.10 -3.27
C VAL A 160 -23.82 -15.33 -2.10
N GLN A 161 -24.44 -16.07 -1.18
CA GLN A 161 -25.12 -15.52 0.01
C GLN A 161 -24.46 -15.96 1.34
N ASP A 162 -23.33 -16.68 1.27
CA ASP A 162 -22.65 -17.20 2.45
C ASP A 162 -22.15 -16.09 3.37
N GLN A 163 -22.35 -16.25 4.68
CA GLN A 163 -22.08 -15.18 5.62
C GLN A 163 -20.58 -14.91 5.82
N ILE A 164 -19.73 -15.92 5.73
CA ILE A 164 -18.26 -15.74 5.82
C ILE A 164 -17.79 -14.95 4.59
N PHE A 165 -18.30 -15.30 3.41
CA PHE A 165 -18.04 -14.57 2.17
C PHE A 165 -18.44 -13.10 2.25
N LEU A 166 -19.68 -12.85 2.69
CA LEU A 166 -20.24 -11.51 2.83
C LEU A 166 -19.50 -10.69 3.89
N ASP A 167 -19.17 -11.30 5.03
CA ASP A 167 -18.43 -10.63 6.08
C ASP A 167 -17.05 -10.17 5.59
N TYR A 168 -16.33 -11.02 4.84
CA TYR A 168 -15.04 -10.63 4.28
C TYR A 168 -15.17 -9.47 3.28
N TYR A 169 -16.17 -9.52 2.39
CA TYR A 169 -16.47 -8.43 1.46
C TYR A 169 -16.74 -7.10 2.19
N PHE A 170 -17.63 -7.10 3.19
CA PHE A 170 -17.95 -5.88 3.93
C PHE A 170 -16.77 -5.36 4.74
N TYR A 171 -15.93 -6.25 5.28
CA TYR A 171 -14.70 -5.87 5.98
C TYR A 171 -13.73 -5.13 5.04
N LEU A 172 -13.41 -5.71 3.88
CA LEU A 172 -12.52 -5.06 2.90
C LEU A 172 -13.12 -3.74 2.39
N ARG A 173 -14.44 -3.68 2.22
CA ARG A 173 -15.13 -2.47 1.78
C ARG A 173 -15.00 -1.35 2.81
N GLU A 174 -15.06 -1.67 4.11
CA GLU A 174 -14.84 -0.69 5.16
C GLU A 174 -13.40 -0.16 5.16
N ILE A 175 -12.41 -1.03 4.91
CA ILE A 175 -11.02 -0.61 4.75
C ILE A 175 -10.89 0.35 3.55
N GLU A 176 -11.43 -0.05 2.39
CA GLU A 176 -11.42 0.78 1.18
C GLU A 176 -12.12 2.14 1.42
N ARG A 177 -13.21 2.16 2.17
CA ARG A 177 -13.92 3.39 2.54
C ARG A 177 -13.05 4.30 3.41
N LYS A 178 -12.27 3.75 4.35
CA LYS A 178 -11.37 4.55 5.19
C LYS A 178 -10.26 5.19 4.35
N TYR A 179 -9.59 4.43 3.48
CA TYR A 179 -8.58 4.98 2.58
C TYR A 179 -9.16 6.04 1.62
N ASN A 180 -10.40 5.87 1.16
CA ASN A 180 -11.04 6.88 0.29
C ASN A 180 -11.72 8.02 1.06
N SER A 181 -11.71 8.03 2.39
CA SER A 181 -12.47 9.01 3.17
C SER A 181 -11.98 10.45 2.98
N TYR A 182 -10.73 10.65 2.57
CA TYR A 182 -10.18 11.97 2.21
C TYR A 182 -10.96 12.65 1.07
N LYS A 183 -11.64 11.87 0.21
CA LYS A 183 -12.44 12.38 -0.91
C LYS A 183 -13.73 13.07 -0.45
N THR A 184 -14.19 12.78 0.76
CA THR A 184 -15.51 13.23 1.27
C THR A 184 -15.43 14.01 2.58
N LEU A 185 -14.43 13.73 3.42
CA LEU A 185 -14.24 14.41 4.70
C LEU A 185 -13.71 15.83 4.51
N LEU A 186 -14.07 16.72 5.44
CA LEU A 186 -13.45 18.03 5.52
C LEU A 186 -11.95 17.90 5.76
N LEU A 187 -11.14 18.84 5.24
CA LEU A 187 -9.68 18.81 5.40
C LEU A 187 -9.22 18.68 6.87
N SER A 188 -9.97 19.26 7.81
CA SER A 188 -9.68 19.21 9.26
C SER A 188 -10.04 17.87 9.93
N GLU A 189 -10.80 17.01 9.26
CA GLU A 189 -11.31 15.75 9.80
C GLU A 189 -10.47 14.54 9.38
N TRP A 190 -9.48 14.74 8.51
CA TRP A 190 -8.62 13.66 8.03
C TRP A 190 -7.78 13.07 9.15
N LYS A 191 -7.76 11.74 9.23
CA LYS A 191 -6.98 10.96 10.20
C LYS A 191 -6.59 9.63 9.56
N GLY A 192 -5.50 9.03 10.04
CA GLY A 192 -5.15 7.65 9.74
C GLY A 192 -5.09 7.36 8.23
N GLU A 193 -5.86 6.36 7.81
CA GLU A 193 -5.94 5.86 6.44
C GLU A 193 -6.40 6.93 5.42
N ALA A 194 -7.08 7.99 5.85
CA ALA A 194 -7.41 9.12 4.96
C ALA A 194 -6.15 9.78 4.39
N TRP A 195 -5.13 9.99 5.23
CA TRP A 195 -3.85 10.57 4.79
C TRP A 195 -3.11 9.64 3.84
N GLU A 196 -3.06 8.35 4.17
CA GLU A 196 -2.40 7.36 3.33
C GLU A 196 -3.08 7.20 1.97
N GLY A 197 -4.42 7.23 1.93
CA GLY A 197 -5.17 7.21 0.68
C GLY A 197 -4.96 8.46 -0.17
N PHE A 198 -4.85 9.64 0.46
CA PHE A 198 -4.49 10.87 -0.26
C PHE A 198 -3.09 10.81 -0.84
N TYR A 199 -2.09 10.29 -0.10
CA TYR A 199 -0.73 10.15 -0.62
C TYR A 199 -0.62 9.14 -1.76
N GLU A 200 -1.40 8.05 -1.70
CA GLU A 200 -1.51 7.11 -2.82
C GLU A 200 -2.09 7.80 -4.07
N GLU A 201 -3.10 8.66 -3.93
CA GLU A 201 -3.65 9.46 -5.04
C GLU A 201 -2.60 10.41 -5.64
N LEU A 202 -1.83 11.12 -4.81
CA LEU A 202 -0.75 11.99 -5.29
C LEU A 202 0.29 11.21 -6.10
N LYS A 203 0.64 10.01 -5.63
CA LYS A 203 1.58 9.12 -6.31
C LYS A 203 1.02 8.64 -7.65
N GLN A 204 -0.24 8.20 -7.69
CA GLN A 204 -0.92 7.77 -8.92
C GLN A 204 -1.04 8.90 -9.95
N ARG A 205 -1.12 10.16 -9.50
CA ARG A 205 -1.11 11.36 -10.35
C ARG A 205 0.27 11.80 -10.82
N GLY A 206 1.32 11.06 -10.48
CA GLY A 206 2.65 11.21 -11.05
C GLY A 206 3.72 11.76 -10.10
N ILE A 207 3.40 12.05 -8.83
CA ILE A 207 4.46 12.40 -7.89
C ILE A 207 5.27 11.15 -7.54
N LYS A 208 6.52 11.12 -8.01
CA LYS A 208 7.46 10.02 -7.75
C LYS A 208 8.01 10.11 -6.32
N GLY A 209 7.28 9.53 -5.38
CA GLY A 209 7.61 9.53 -3.97
C GLY A 209 7.20 8.25 -3.25
N GLN A 210 7.48 8.23 -1.96
CA GLN A 210 7.15 7.14 -1.04
C GLN A 210 6.38 7.69 0.16
N TYR A 211 5.44 6.92 0.69
CA TYR A 211 4.72 7.26 1.91
C TYR A 211 4.83 6.16 2.97
N GLY A 212 4.55 6.55 4.20
CA GLY A 212 4.43 5.63 5.32
C GLY A 212 4.21 6.36 6.64
N TYR A 213 3.99 5.56 7.68
CA TYR A 213 3.87 6.08 9.03
C TYR A 213 5.25 6.28 9.66
N VAL A 214 5.48 7.47 10.21
CA VAL A 214 6.71 7.85 10.91
C VAL A 214 6.43 7.87 12.40
N ALA A 215 6.87 6.83 13.12
CA ALA A 215 6.71 6.74 14.56
C ALA A 215 7.56 7.77 15.31
N ASN A 216 6.99 8.36 16.36
CA ASN A 216 7.70 9.24 17.28
C ASN A 216 7.10 9.10 18.70
N PRO A 217 7.76 9.62 19.76
CA PRO A 217 7.26 9.51 21.13
C PRO A 217 5.86 10.08 21.40
N ASN A 218 5.33 10.93 20.50
CA ASN A 218 4.02 11.55 20.62
C ASN A 218 2.95 10.86 19.75
N GLY A 219 3.20 9.65 19.25
CA GLY A 219 2.21 8.90 18.46
C GLY A 219 2.30 9.11 16.94
N GLY A 220 3.46 9.55 16.43
CA GLY A 220 3.80 9.52 15.00
C GLY A 220 2.95 10.40 14.09
N PHE A 221 3.10 10.23 12.77
CA PHE A 221 2.27 10.86 11.73
C PHE A 221 2.45 10.13 10.39
N TYR A 222 1.52 10.32 9.46
CA TYR A 222 1.66 9.83 8.10
C TYR A 222 2.47 10.82 7.25
N ALA A 223 3.51 10.32 6.60
CA ALA A 223 4.40 11.11 5.78
C ALA A 223 4.39 10.66 4.31
N PHE A 224 4.64 11.60 3.41
CA PHE A 224 4.95 11.35 2.00
C PHE A 224 6.17 12.17 1.60
N TRP A 225 7.23 11.51 1.12
CA TRP A 225 8.49 12.17 0.76
C TRP A 225 8.85 11.92 -0.70
N TRP A 226 9.35 12.97 -1.36
CA TRP A 226 9.68 12.96 -2.79
C TRP A 226 10.69 14.06 -3.14
N SER A 227 11.07 14.13 -4.43
CA SER A 227 11.99 15.14 -4.98
C SER A 227 13.35 15.17 -4.26
N GLU A 228 13.93 13.99 -4.06
CA GLU A 228 15.24 13.84 -3.42
C GLU A 228 16.37 14.35 -4.32
N GLN A 229 17.26 15.15 -3.74
CA GLN A 229 18.47 15.71 -4.38
C GLN A 229 19.63 15.63 -3.39
N GLU A 230 20.79 15.17 -3.84
CA GLU A 230 21.95 14.96 -2.96
C GLU A 230 23.20 15.60 -3.56
N ASP A 231 23.95 16.30 -2.73
CA ASP A 231 25.27 16.85 -3.05
C ASP A 231 26.28 16.46 -1.96
N ASN A 232 27.51 16.99 -2.03
CA ASN A 232 28.57 16.70 -1.07
C ASN A 232 28.27 17.20 0.36
N ASP A 233 27.33 18.12 0.53
CA ASP A 233 26.99 18.73 1.81
C ASP A 233 25.82 18.00 2.49
N CYS A 234 24.75 17.75 1.73
CA CYS A 234 23.52 17.18 2.27
C CYS A 234 22.58 16.59 1.22
N LYS A 235 21.69 15.70 1.69
CA LYS A 235 20.50 15.29 0.93
C LYS A 235 19.34 16.22 1.27
N ARG A 236 18.58 16.63 0.27
CA ARG A 236 17.42 17.54 0.35
C ARG A 236 16.22 16.87 -0.28
N TYR A 237 15.04 17.09 0.29
CA TYR A 237 13.81 16.51 -0.22
C TYR A 237 12.59 17.26 0.33
N LEU A 238 11.43 16.99 -0.25
CA LEU A 238 10.14 17.45 0.25
C LEU A 238 9.47 16.35 1.05
N GLN A 239 8.76 16.72 2.11
CA GLN A 239 7.99 15.79 2.93
C GLN A 239 6.67 16.43 3.34
N LEU A 240 5.56 15.75 3.06
CA LEU A 240 4.27 16.03 3.68
C LEU A 240 4.28 15.38 5.07
N GLU A 241 3.92 16.16 6.08
CA GLU A 241 3.61 15.74 7.44
C GLU A 241 2.13 16.08 7.67
N GLU A 242 1.26 15.24 7.13
CA GLU A 242 -0.20 15.46 7.08
C GLU A 242 -0.54 16.77 6.38
N GLY A 243 -1.11 17.76 7.06
CA GLY A 243 -1.44 19.06 6.46
C GLY A 243 -0.22 19.94 6.19
N ARG A 244 0.92 19.64 6.81
CA ARG A 244 2.13 20.47 6.74
C ARG A 244 3.05 19.99 5.63
N LEU A 245 3.62 20.90 4.85
CA LEU A 245 4.69 20.60 3.91
C LEU A 245 6.03 21.07 4.48
N CYS A 246 7.02 20.19 4.46
CA CYS A 246 8.34 20.39 5.03
C CYS A 246 9.42 20.30 3.96
N PHE A 247 10.26 21.32 3.88
CA PHE A 247 11.55 21.24 3.21
C PHE A 247 12.55 20.59 4.17
N LYS A 248 13.08 19.43 3.77
CA LYS A 248 13.94 18.60 4.61
C LYS A 248 15.37 18.63 4.11
N ILE A 249 16.30 18.58 5.05
CA ILE A 249 17.70 18.22 4.79
C ILE A 249 18.13 17.05 5.67
N GLN A 250 19.05 16.25 5.17
CA GLN A 250 19.77 15.23 5.90
C GLN A 250 21.26 15.53 5.83
N VAL A 251 21.87 15.77 6.99
CA VAL A 251 23.30 16.11 7.09
C VAL A 251 24.00 15.05 7.95
N ALA A 252 24.88 14.27 7.31
CA ALA A 252 25.62 13.21 7.99
C ALA A 252 26.57 13.80 9.04
N ASP A 253 27.39 14.78 8.65
CA ASP A 253 28.35 15.47 9.51
C ASP A 253 27.62 16.30 10.58
N GLN A 254 27.81 15.92 11.84
CA GLN A 254 27.20 16.59 12.98
C GLN A 254 27.65 18.04 13.15
N HIS A 255 28.90 18.37 12.80
CA HIS A 255 29.46 19.71 12.99
C HIS A 255 28.90 20.73 11.99
N ARG A 256 28.50 20.25 10.80
CA ARG A 256 27.93 21.09 9.73
C ARG A 256 26.42 21.26 9.79
N ARG A 257 25.72 20.52 10.65
CA ARG A 257 24.23 20.54 10.76
C ARG A 257 23.67 21.94 10.95
N LYS A 258 24.22 22.72 11.90
CA LYS A 258 23.72 24.06 12.21
C LYS A 258 23.94 25.02 11.05
N GLU A 259 25.16 25.05 10.53
CA GLU A 259 25.55 25.88 9.39
C GLU A 259 24.66 25.62 8.17
N LEU A 260 24.55 24.36 7.75
CA LEU A 260 23.76 23.98 6.58
C LEU A 260 22.27 24.22 6.79
N ARG A 261 21.73 23.92 7.98
CA ARG A 261 20.32 24.20 8.31
C ARG A 261 20.01 25.69 8.19
N ASP A 262 20.86 26.54 8.75
CA ASP A 262 20.65 27.99 8.75
C ASP A 262 20.82 28.55 7.32
N LYS A 263 21.80 28.06 6.55
CA LYS A 263 21.99 28.36 5.11
C LYS A 263 20.74 28.04 4.29
N TRP A 264 20.27 26.79 4.34
CA TRP A 264 19.12 26.33 3.57
C TRP A 264 17.82 27.02 3.98
N SER A 265 17.60 27.24 5.28
CA SER A 265 16.41 27.95 5.78
C SER A 265 16.35 29.37 5.23
N LYS A 266 17.46 30.12 5.32
CA LYS A 266 17.55 31.49 4.80
C LYS A 266 17.29 31.54 3.29
N ALA A 267 17.99 30.71 2.52
CA ALA A 267 17.89 30.72 1.07
C ALA A 267 16.49 30.34 0.56
N LEU A 268 15.84 29.32 1.16
CA LEU A 268 14.47 28.93 0.80
C LEU A 268 13.47 30.04 1.10
N ILE A 269 13.56 30.69 2.27
CA ILE A 269 12.64 31.77 2.66
C ILE A 269 12.83 32.99 1.73
N GLU A 270 14.07 33.38 1.45
CA GLU A 270 14.34 34.52 0.56
C GLU A 270 13.81 34.27 -0.86
N ARG A 271 14.04 33.07 -1.41
CA ARG A 271 13.61 32.71 -2.76
C ARG A 271 12.11 32.49 -2.88
N SER A 272 11.45 32.04 -1.80
CA SER A 272 10.00 31.81 -1.78
C SER A 272 9.16 33.07 -2.00
N ARG A 273 9.73 34.27 -1.83
CA ARG A 273 9.05 35.55 -2.08
C ARG A 273 8.56 35.71 -3.53
N ASN A 274 9.11 34.94 -4.46
CA ASN A 274 8.73 34.91 -5.86
C ASN A 274 7.66 33.84 -6.18
N TYR A 275 7.11 33.18 -5.16
CA TYR A 275 6.14 32.09 -5.30
C TYR A 275 4.81 32.45 -4.62
N PRO A 276 3.69 31.85 -5.06
CA PRO A 276 2.35 32.19 -4.57
C PRO A 276 2.00 31.61 -3.19
N PHE A 277 2.94 30.97 -2.50
CA PHE A 277 2.75 30.34 -1.19
C PHE A 277 3.72 30.89 -0.15
N ASN A 278 3.30 30.86 1.12
CA ASN A 278 4.11 31.34 2.23
C ASN A 278 5.03 30.25 2.77
N VAL A 279 6.34 30.50 2.76
CA VAL A 279 7.35 29.63 3.37
C VAL A 279 7.82 30.27 4.67
N GLU A 280 7.72 29.51 5.75
CA GLU A 280 8.05 29.97 7.09
C GLU A 280 9.24 29.22 7.69
N LYS A 281 9.91 29.90 8.62
CA LYS A 281 10.94 29.30 9.45
C LYS A 281 10.29 28.36 10.49
N PRO A 282 10.65 27.07 10.53
CA PRO A 282 10.16 26.14 11.54
C PRO A 282 10.91 26.32 12.86
N ARG A 283 10.39 25.68 13.92
CA ARG A 283 11.23 25.36 15.08
C ARG A 283 12.30 24.35 14.64
N PHE A 284 13.56 24.75 14.72
CA PHE A 284 14.66 23.91 14.27
C PHE A 284 14.92 22.72 15.19
N GLY A 285 15.18 21.58 14.56
CA GLY A 285 15.82 20.43 15.20
C GLY A 285 17.34 20.49 15.07
N ASN A 286 18.02 19.59 15.78
CA ASN A 286 19.48 19.39 15.73
C ASN A 286 19.87 17.96 15.30
N GLY A 287 18.89 17.16 14.88
CA GLY A 287 19.08 15.77 14.45
C GLY A 287 19.76 15.66 13.08
N ARG A 288 20.02 14.42 12.65
CA ARG A 288 20.55 14.14 11.30
C ARG A 288 19.58 14.59 10.20
N TYR A 289 18.28 14.43 10.43
CA TYR A 289 17.21 14.88 9.55
C TYR A 289 16.55 16.12 10.16
N MET A 290 16.47 17.20 9.40
CA MET A 290 15.98 18.49 9.89
C MET A 290 15.00 19.10 8.91
N THR A 291 14.02 19.83 9.46
CA THR A 291 13.13 20.69 8.66
C THR A 291 13.73 22.08 8.65
N VAL A 292 13.96 22.64 7.47
CA VAL A 292 14.60 23.96 7.28
C VAL A 292 13.60 25.06 6.93
N ALA A 293 12.48 24.69 6.32
CA ALA A 293 11.42 25.60 5.91
C ALA A 293 10.10 24.84 5.82
N VAL A 294 8.96 25.54 5.94
CA VAL A 294 7.63 24.90 5.90
C VAL A 294 6.59 25.73 5.19
N VAL A 295 5.63 25.06 4.55
CA VAL A 295 4.32 25.62 4.18
C VAL A 295 3.29 25.01 5.14
N ARG A 296 2.55 25.85 5.87
CA ARG A 296 1.70 25.39 7.00
C ARG A 296 0.56 24.48 6.56
N ASP A 297 -0.14 24.86 5.50
CA ASP A 297 -1.10 24.01 4.80
C ASP A 297 -0.87 24.15 3.30
N TYR A 298 -0.55 23.05 2.64
CA TYR A 298 -0.33 23.01 1.18
C TYR A 298 -1.61 22.61 0.42
N ARG A 299 -2.64 22.13 1.14
CA ARG A 299 -3.87 21.63 0.55
C ARG A 299 -4.72 22.79 0.10
N VAL A 300 -5.22 22.71 -1.13
CA VAL A 300 -6.18 23.66 -1.67
C VAL A 300 -7.58 23.10 -1.42
N GLY A 301 -8.47 23.91 -0.87
CA GLY A 301 -9.86 23.52 -0.64
C GLY A 301 -10.74 23.71 -1.88
N ASP A 302 -11.74 22.85 -2.04
CA ASP A 302 -12.72 22.90 -3.15
C ASP A 302 -13.83 23.98 -2.98
N GLY A 303 -13.71 24.82 -1.95
CA GLY A 303 -14.73 25.81 -1.57
C GLY A 303 -15.90 25.25 -0.74
N LYS A 304 -16.00 23.93 -0.56
CA LYS A 304 -16.97 23.24 0.32
C LYS A 304 -16.32 22.57 1.53
N GLY A 305 -15.01 22.75 1.67
CA GLY A 305 -14.20 22.21 2.76
C GLY A 305 -13.55 20.85 2.45
N GLY A 306 -13.80 20.29 1.27
CA GLY A 306 -13.08 19.14 0.73
C GLY A 306 -11.78 19.55 0.05
N ILE A 307 -11.06 18.57 -0.48
CA ILE A 307 -9.79 18.77 -1.19
C ILE A 307 -10.01 19.08 -2.68
N ASP A 308 -9.43 20.17 -3.17
CA ASP A 308 -9.20 20.40 -4.59
C ASP A 308 -7.87 19.75 -4.99
N ILE A 309 -7.96 18.56 -5.59
CA ILE A 309 -6.78 17.79 -6.00
C ILE A 309 -5.97 18.52 -7.08
N PRO A 310 -6.55 18.99 -8.21
CA PRO A 310 -5.82 19.81 -9.18
C PRO A 310 -5.11 21.03 -8.57
N GLY A 311 -5.80 21.82 -7.74
CA GLY A 311 -5.21 22.98 -7.07
C GLY A 311 -4.04 22.59 -6.17
N THR A 312 -4.21 21.53 -5.38
CA THR A 312 -3.17 21.01 -4.49
C THR A 312 -1.95 20.51 -5.27
N MET A 313 -2.15 19.80 -6.38
CA MET A 313 -1.07 19.37 -7.27
C MET A 313 -0.31 20.57 -7.86
N GLY A 314 -1.01 21.67 -8.17
CA GLY A 314 -0.39 22.93 -8.60
C GLY A 314 0.55 23.50 -7.54
N VAL A 315 0.11 23.58 -6.28
CA VAL A 315 0.94 24.04 -5.15
C VAL A 315 2.17 23.14 -4.97
N LEU A 316 1.99 21.82 -4.97
CA LEU A 316 3.09 20.86 -4.83
C LEU A 316 4.11 20.99 -5.97
N GLY A 317 3.66 21.24 -7.19
CA GLY A 317 4.53 21.47 -8.35
C GLY A 317 5.36 22.74 -8.23
N GLU A 318 4.77 23.84 -7.74
CA GLU A 318 5.52 25.10 -7.51
C GLU A 318 6.53 24.97 -6.36
N VAL A 319 6.20 24.24 -5.29
CA VAL A 319 7.14 23.91 -4.21
C VAL A 319 8.30 23.06 -4.72
N GLU A 320 8.02 22.07 -5.58
CA GLU A 320 9.04 21.23 -6.19
C GLU A 320 9.98 22.04 -7.11
N LYS A 321 9.44 22.99 -7.88
CA LYS A 321 10.26 23.95 -8.66
C LYS A 321 11.16 24.78 -7.75
N LEU A 322 10.63 25.33 -6.65
CA LEU A 322 11.43 26.10 -5.70
C LEU A 322 12.62 25.28 -5.19
N LEU A 323 12.41 24.03 -4.79
CA LEU A 323 13.50 23.18 -4.29
C LEU A 323 14.53 22.84 -5.40
N LYS A 324 14.10 22.51 -6.61
CA LYS A 324 15.01 22.11 -7.71
C LYS A 324 15.85 23.26 -8.24
N MET A 325 15.28 24.47 -8.31
CA MET A 325 16.03 25.60 -8.84
C MET A 325 17.09 26.14 -7.87
N MET A 326 17.13 25.67 -6.61
CA MET A 326 18.18 25.98 -5.64
C MET A 326 19.55 25.45 -6.05
N ASP A 327 19.60 24.40 -6.86
CA ASP A 327 20.85 23.73 -7.28
C ASP A 327 21.47 24.32 -8.56
N VAL A 328 20.85 25.37 -9.13
CA VAL A 328 21.27 26.02 -10.39
C VAL A 328 21.98 27.37 -10.12
N GLN A 329 22.74 27.49 -9.03
CA GLN A 329 23.50 28.71 -8.70
C GLN A 329 24.99 28.44 -8.51
#